data_AF-A0A948Q071-F1
#
_entry.id   AF-A0A948Q071-F1
#
_cell.length_a   1.000
_cell.length_b   1.000
_cell.length_c   1.000
_cell.angle_alpha   90.00
_cell.angle_beta   90.00
_cell.angle_gamma   90.00
#
_symmetry.space_group_name_H-M   'P 1'
#
loop_
_entity.id
_entity.type
_entity.pdbx_description
1 polymer ?
#
loop_
_entity_poly.entity_id
_entity_poly.type
_entity_poly.pdbx_seq_one_letter_code
_entity_poly.pdbx_strand_id
1 'polypeptide(L)' 'MGVRKMKKWLLLILMSAFLFGCGTAATKSEFWQHDSMYRNWGHAKFSMWQHGNPSAETYKDSMGQNWWGIEIPYVPAE' A
#
# COMPACT_ATOMS: atom_id res chain seq x y z
N MET A 1 3.78 -20.44 33.62
CA MET A 1 3.53 -20.79 32.20
C MET A 1 4.87 -21.04 31.50
N GLY A 2 5.12 -22.25 30.98
CA GLY A 2 6.43 -22.59 30.41
C GLY A 2 6.88 -21.68 29.26
N VAL A 3 8.17 -21.36 29.21
CA VAL A 3 8.83 -20.43 28.26
C VAL A 3 8.43 -20.69 26.80
N ARG A 4 8.22 -21.96 26.42
CA ARG A 4 7.80 -22.37 25.07
C ARG A 4 6.35 -21.95 24.72
N LYS A 5 5.44 -21.85 25.69
CA LYS A 5 4.07 -21.34 25.46
C LYS A 5 4.06 -19.83 25.28
N MET A 6 4.86 -19.08 26.05
CA MET A 6 4.92 -17.62 25.96
C MET A 6 5.45 -17.13 24.61
N LYS A 7 6.45 -17.81 24.03
CA LYS A 7 6.96 -17.51 22.68
C LYS A 7 5.90 -17.70 21.58
N LYS A 8 5.03 -18.71 21.69
CA LYS A 8 3.94 -18.95 20.72
C LYS A 8 2.90 -17.83 20.78
N TRP A 9 2.51 -17.40 21.97
CA TRP A 9 1.58 -16.28 22.15
C TRP A 9 2.15 -14.97 21.61
N LEU A 10 3.43 -14.69 21.88
CA LEU A 10 4.09 -13.49 21.36
C LEU A 10 4.13 -13.49 19.82
N LEU A 11 4.39 -14.66 19.21
CA LEU A 11 4.43 -14.82 17.76
C LEU A 11 3.04 -14.67 17.12
N LEU A 12 1.99 -15.19 17.77
CA LEU A 12 0.60 -15.00 17.35
C LEU A 12 0.18 -13.52 17.44
N ILE A 13 0.56 -12.82 18.51
CA ILE A 13 0.29 -11.38 18.65
C ILE A 13 0.99 -10.61 17.54
N LEU A 14 2.27 -10.92 17.27
CA LEU A 14 3.04 -10.23 16.24
C LEU A 14 2.48 -10.47 14.82
N MET A 15 2.08 -11.71 14.52
CA MET A 15 1.37 -12.04 13.28
C MET A 15 0.04 -11.29 13.18
N SER A 16 -0.74 -11.24 14.26
CA SER A 16 -2.02 -10.54 14.24
C SER A 16 -1.82 -9.05 13.98
N ALA A 17 -0.88 -8.39 14.67
CA ALA A 17 -0.57 -6.97 14.46
C ALA A 17 -0.09 -6.70 13.02
N PHE A 18 0.72 -7.60 12.44
CA PHE A 18 1.15 -7.50 11.06
C PHE A 18 -0.02 -7.61 10.06
N LEU A 19 -0.90 -8.59 10.26
CA LEU A 19 -2.08 -8.80 9.41
C LEU A 19 -3.09 -7.65 9.52
N PHE A 20 -3.35 -7.13 10.72
CA PHE A 20 -4.24 -5.98 10.90
C PHE A 20 -3.62 -4.69 10.35
N GLY A 21 -2.31 -4.48 10.52
CA GLY A 21 -1.61 -3.32 9.96
C GLY A 21 -1.59 -3.33 8.42
N CYS A 22 -1.07 -4.40 7.82
CA CYS A 22 -0.99 -4.54 6.37
C CYS A 22 -2.36 -4.69 5.71
N GLY A 23 -3.30 -5.40 6.35
CA GLY A 23 -4.66 -5.55 5.85
C GLY A 23 -5.42 -4.22 5.77
N THR A 24 -5.22 -3.33 6.76
CA THR A 24 -5.84 -1.99 6.74
C THR A 24 -5.30 -1.14 5.59
N ALA A 25 -3.99 -1.15 5.37
CA ALA A 25 -3.38 -0.43 4.25
C ALA A 25 -3.87 -0.95 2.90
N ALA A 26 -3.92 -2.28 2.74
CA ALA A 26 -4.39 -2.91 1.51
C ALA A 26 -5.90 -2.69 1.24
N THR A 27 -6.70 -2.53 2.30
CA THR A 27 -8.13 -2.18 2.16
C THR A 27 -8.29 -0.73 1.70
N LYS A 28 -7.51 0.20 2.29
CA LYS A 28 -7.55 1.63 1.93
C LYS A 28 -7.03 1.92 0.53
N SER A 29 -6.06 1.14 0.05
CA SER A 29 -5.50 1.30 -1.29
C SER A 29 -6.28 0.55 -2.38
N GLU A 30 -7.46 0.02 -2.05
CA GLU A 30 -8.30 -0.83 -2.92
C GLU A 30 -7.55 -2.03 -3.53
N PHE A 31 -6.45 -2.46 -2.90
CA PHE A 31 -5.53 -3.44 -3.46
C PHE A 31 -6.19 -4.79 -3.72
N TRP A 32 -7.12 -5.18 -2.85
CA TRP A 32 -7.86 -6.44 -2.95
C TRP A 32 -9.15 -6.32 -3.79
N GLN A 33 -9.50 -5.11 -4.24
CA GLN A 33 -10.74 -4.85 -4.98
C GLN A 33 -10.54 -4.91 -6.50
N HIS A 34 -9.30 -5.16 -6.95
CA HIS A 34 -8.93 -5.26 -8.35
C HIS A 34 -8.28 -6.61 -8.66
N ASP A 35 -8.54 -7.12 -9.86
CA ASP A 35 -8.00 -8.41 -10.34
C ASP A 35 -6.48 -8.39 -10.55
N SER A 36 -5.88 -7.19 -10.59
CA SER A 36 -4.46 -6.97 -10.77
C SER A 36 -3.88 -6.06 -9.70
N MET A 37 -2.58 -6.19 -9.44
CA MET A 37 -1.85 -5.35 -8.50
C MET A 37 -1.77 -3.88 -8.95
N TYR A 38 -1.64 -3.68 -10.27
CA TYR A 38 -1.60 -2.37 -10.92
C TYR A 38 -2.59 -2.33 -12.08
N ARG A 39 -3.13 -1.15 -12.36
CA ARG A 39 -4.10 -0.91 -13.45
C ARG A 39 -3.51 -1.24 -14.81
N ASN A 40 -2.24 -0.87 -15.00
CA ASN A 40 -1.48 -1.09 -16.21
C ASN A 40 0.02 -0.92 -15.92
N TRP A 41 0.83 -1.07 -16.97
CA TRP A 41 2.28 -0.92 -16.91
C TRP A 41 2.75 0.49 -16.51
N GLY A 42 2.00 1.54 -16.86
CA GLY A 42 2.28 2.90 -16.42
C GLY A 42 2.14 3.03 -14.90
N HIS A 43 1.04 2.51 -14.34
CA HIS A 43 0.82 2.45 -12.90
C HIS A 43 1.94 1.66 -12.21
N ALA A 44 2.29 0.48 -12.74
CA ALA A 44 3.37 -0.35 -12.18
C ALA A 44 4.72 0.40 -12.16
N LYS A 45 5.09 1.03 -13.29
CA LYS A 45 6.35 1.78 -13.41
C LYS A 45 6.40 2.95 -12.41
N PHE A 46 5.29 3.67 -12.26
CA PHE A 46 5.22 4.76 -11.30
C PHE A 46 5.43 4.26 -9.87
N SER A 47 4.66 3.25 -9.46
CA SER A 47 4.70 2.67 -8.11
C SER A 47 6.04 2.00 -7.79
N MET A 48 6.79 1.55 -8.79
CA MET A 48 8.09 0.91 -8.57
C MET A 48 9.26 1.88 -8.57
N TRP A 49 9.27 2.91 -9.43
CA TRP A 49 10.46 3.74 -9.66
C TRP A 49 10.23 5.25 -9.68
N GLN A 50 9.01 5.74 -9.89
CA GLN A 50 8.76 7.18 -10.09
C GLN A 50 7.96 7.83 -8.97
N HIS A 51 7.50 7.07 -7.98
CA HIS A 51 6.74 7.58 -6.83
C HIS A 51 7.49 8.62 -6.00
N GLY A 52 8.83 8.64 -6.05
CA GLY A 52 9.67 9.59 -5.29
C GLY A 52 9.76 11.00 -5.89
N ASN A 53 9.39 11.17 -7.16
CA ASN A 53 9.34 12.48 -7.82
C ASN A 53 8.16 12.52 -8.81
N PRO A 54 6.91 12.64 -8.31
CA PRO A 54 5.73 12.65 -9.16
C PRO A 54 5.73 13.91 -10.05
N SER A 55 5.59 13.72 -11.36
CA SER A 55 5.43 14.83 -12.30
C SER A 55 3.95 15.18 -12.50
N ALA A 56 3.68 16.39 -13.00
CA ALA A 56 2.32 16.81 -13.36
C ALA A 56 1.70 15.92 -14.47
N GLU A 57 2.52 15.30 -15.31
CA GLU A 57 2.07 14.34 -16.32
C GLU A 57 1.60 13.05 -15.67
N THR A 58 2.37 12.50 -14.72
CA THR A 58 1.97 11.29 -14.01
C THR A 58 0.72 11.49 -13.15
N TYR A 59 0.51 12.70 -12.62
CA TYR A 59 -0.75 13.05 -11.97
C TYR A 59 -1.93 12.97 -12.94
N LYS A 60 -1.81 13.55 -14.13
CA LYS A 60 -2.86 13.48 -15.17
C LYS A 60 -3.13 12.06 -15.60
N ASP A 61 -2.09 11.24 -15.77
CA ASP A 61 -2.23 9.83 -16.11
C ASP A 61 -2.90 9.03 -15.01
N SER A 62 -2.50 9.23 -13.75
CA SER A 62 -3.09 8.57 -12.59
C SER A 62 -4.59 8.85 -12.48
N MET A 63 -4.97 10.13 -12.60
CA MET A 63 -6.36 10.56 -12.57
C MET A 63 -7.16 10.09 -13.80
N GLY A 64 -6.58 10.21 -15.00
CA GLY A 64 -7.25 9.83 -16.25
C GLY A 64 -7.45 8.32 -16.40
N GLN A 65 -6.53 7.52 -15.86
CA GLN A 65 -6.55 6.07 -15.96
C GLN A 65 -7.14 5.39 -14.72
N ASN A 66 -7.57 6.17 -13.72
CA ASN A 66 -8.13 5.73 -12.45
C ASN A 66 -7.21 4.71 -11.75
N TRP A 67 -5.97 5.11 -11.50
CA TRP A 67 -5.05 4.30 -10.71
C TRP A 67 -5.50 4.30 -9.25
N TRP A 68 -5.64 3.12 -8.67
CA TRP A 68 -5.95 2.96 -7.25
C TRP A 68 -4.73 3.19 -6.38
N GLY A 69 -4.97 3.61 -5.14
CA GLY A 69 -3.91 3.88 -4.19
C GLY A 69 -4.46 4.58 -2.95
N ILE A 70 -3.55 5.04 -2.09
CA ILE A 70 -3.93 5.84 -0.93
C ILE A 70 -3.83 7.31 -1.35
N GLU A 71 -4.91 8.07 -1.19
CA GLU A 71 -4.87 9.51 -1.35
C GLU A 71 -3.92 10.12 -0.31
N ILE A 72 -2.86 10.77 -0.80
CA ILE A 72 -1.92 11.51 0.04
C ILE A 72 -2.34 12.98 -0.02
N PRO A 73 -2.62 13.64 1.11
CA PRO A 73 -2.95 15.06 1.12
C PRO A 73 -1.80 15.85 0.50
N TYR A 74 -2.15 16.85 -0.31
CA TYR A 74 -1.17 17.74 -0.93
C TYR A 74 -0.35 18.45 0.15
N VAL A 75 0.96 18.21 0.17
CA VAL A 75 1.92 18.97 0.97
C VAL A 75 2.75 19.80 0.00
N PRO A 76 2.70 21.15 0.06
CA PRO A 76 3.55 21.97 -0.79
C PRO A 76 5.01 21.67 -0.50
N ALA A 77 5.81 21.51 -1.55
CA ALA A 77 7.26 21.38 -1.41
C ALA A 77 7.82 22.66 -0.78
N GLU A 78 8.62 22.51 0.27
CA GLU A 78 9.38 23.59 0.90
C GLU A 78 10.55 24.04 0.02
#